data_AF-A0A5C3MZM8-F1
#
_entry.id   AF-A0A5C3MZM8-F1
#
_cell.length_a   1.000
_cell.length_b   1.000
_cell.length_c   1.000
_cell.angle_alpha   90.00
_cell.angle_beta   90.00
_cell.angle_gamma   90.00
#
_symmetry.space_group_name_H-M   'P 1'
#
loop_
_entity.id
_entity.type
_entity.pdbx_description
1 polymer ?
#
loop_
_entity_poly.entity_id
_entity_poly.type
_entity_poly.pdbx_seq_one_letter_code
_entity_poly.pdbx_strand_id
1 'polypeptide(L)'
;MSHSTLIFCLVLFSFLFARPVAAFGAGEVPQGHKLDGHFWRHGDFSQVLMQLPVSFITMVGFTEMQRRVVYFGNWLREYSQFLDVTCLTHAPENVLRGVVSALGFREFGLATGEFDVTRKRLGVYQHVQHIDNPKGYSDQARATDNRLRGPINPRELDIDPETGMKSYIAKRGQGWDTSADYIRLVYGAIAEQETVLDAIAKLGLFPRCFVRAPGSLCFSLHLLPATSYISAKT
;
A
#
# COMPACT_ATOMS: atom_id res chain seq x y z
N MET A 1 9.68 -20.85 41.82
CA MET A 1 9.67 -19.50 41.21
C MET A 1 8.26 -18.94 41.33
N SER A 2 8.08 -17.69 41.75
CA SER A 2 6.73 -17.10 41.80
C SER A 2 6.23 -16.83 40.38
N HIS A 3 4.92 -16.82 40.17
CA HIS A 3 4.32 -16.55 38.85
C HIS A 3 4.80 -15.19 38.30
N SER A 4 5.01 -14.20 39.17
CA SER A 4 5.56 -12.89 38.81
C SER A 4 7.00 -12.98 38.29
N THR A 5 7.85 -13.82 38.89
CA THR A 5 9.23 -14.03 38.39
C THR A 5 9.22 -14.71 37.03
N LEU A 6 8.31 -15.66 36.79
CA LEU A 6 8.21 -16.38 35.52
C LEU A 6 7.72 -15.47 34.38
N ILE A 7 6.71 -14.63 34.65
CA ILE A 7 6.22 -13.61 33.70
C ILE A 7 7.33 -12.61 33.38
N PHE A 8 8.06 -12.14 34.39
CA PHE A 8 9.18 -11.21 34.19
C PHE A 8 10.27 -11.82 33.30
N CYS A 9 10.67 -13.09 33.56
CA CYS A 9 11.63 -13.80 32.73
C CYS A 9 11.12 -14.00 31.28
N LEU A 10 9.83 -14.31 31.08
CA LEU A 10 9.24 -14.45 29.75
C LEU A 10 9.21 -13.13 28.97
N VAL A 11 8.88 -12.02 29.64
CA VAL A 11 8.92 -10.69 29.04
C VAL A 11 10.35 -10.32 28.66
N LEU A 12 11.32 -10.52 29.55
CA LEU A 12 12.73 -10.25 29.25
C LEU A 12 13.26 -11.13 28.11
N PHE A 13 12.87 -12.41 28.10
CA PHE A 13 13.19 -13.33 27.02
C PHE A 13 12.56 -12.88 25.70
N SER A 14 11.34 -12.37 25.69
CA SER A 14 10.69 -11.83 24.49
C SER A 14 11.42 -10.60 23.92
N PHE A 15 11.99 -9.74 24.77
CA PHE A 15 12.80 -8.60 24.34
C PHE A 15 14.11 -9.01 23.65
N LEU A 16 14.68 -10.18 23.96
CA LEU A 16 15.85 -10.71 23.26
C LEU A 16 15.56 -11.09 21.80
N PHE A 17 14.28 -11.27 21.45
CA PHE A 17 13.83 -11.51 20.07
C PHE A 17 13.23 -10.26 19.42
N ALA A 18 13.15 -9.14 20.14
CA ALA A 18 12.67 -7.88 19.57
C ALA A 18 13.69 -7.35 18.56
N ARG A 19 13.31 -7.32 17.28
CA ARG A 19 14.09 -6.69 16.22
C ARG A 19 13.70 -5.21 16.11
N PRO A 20 14.62 -4.32 15.68
CA PRO A 20 14.26 -2.94 15.40
C PRO A 20 13.14 -2.89 14.35
N VAL A 21 12.06 -2.17 14.68
CA VAL A 21 10.93 -1.91 13.78
C VAL A 21 11.09 -0.51 13.21
N ALA A 22 11.03 -0.39 11.88
CA ALA A 22 10.99 0.91 11.23
C ALA A 22 9.66 1.60 11.56
N ALA A 23 9.73 2.81 12.11
CA ALA A 23 8.54 3.61 12.40
C ALA A 23 8.07 4.31 11.11
N PHE A 24 6.83 4.07 10.71
CA PHE A 24 6.16 4.73 9.59
C PHE A 24 5.20 5.81 10.08
N GLY A 25 5.13 6.96 9.40
CA GLY A 25 4.25 8.06 9.75
C GLY A 25 3.91 9.00 8.59
N ALA A 26 3.01 9.95 8.80
CA ALA A 26 2.66 10.95 7.78
C ALA A 26 3.69 12.11 7.71
N GLY A 27 3.82 12.75 6.54
CA GLY A 27 4.69 13.90 6.29
C GLY A 27 5.96 13.59 5.47
N GLU A 28 6.93 14.49 5.52
CA GLU A 28 8.29 14.30 4.99
C GLU A 28 9.30 14.61 6.11
N VAL A 29 10.44 13.93 6.13
CA VAL A 29 11.56 14.33 7.00
C VAL A 29 12.37 15.41 6.27
N PRO A 30 12.58 16.61 6.86
CA PRO A 30 13.37 17.65 6.22
C PRO A 30 14.78 17.15 5.85
N GLN A 31 15.24 17.46 4.64
CA GLN A 31 16.57 17.04 4.17
C GLN A 31 17.68 17.53 5.12
N GLY A 32 18.57 16.61 5.50
CA GLY A 32 19.68 16.91 6.42
C GLY A 32 19.32 16.85 7.91
N HIS A 33 18.08 16.49 8.25
CA HIS A 33 17.70 16.19 9.63
C HIS A 33 18.32 14.87 10.10
N LYS A 34 18.71 14.75 11.38
CA LYS A 34 19.33 13.53 11.94
C LYS A 34 18.49 12.25 11.82
N LEU A 35 17.21 12.38 11.46
CA LEU A 35 16.27 11.28 11.31
C LEU A 35 16.08 10.83 9.85
N ASP A 36 16.69 11.55 8.91
CA ASP A 36 16.66 11.26 7.48
C ASP A 36 17.31 9.89 7.20
N GLY A 37 16.64 9.02 6.46
CA GLY A 37 17.05 7.63 6.22
C GLY A 37 16.84 6.63 7.37
N HIS A 38 16.42 7.09 8.56
CA HIS A 38 16.12 6.22 9.72
C HIS A 38 14.62 6.12 10.03
N PHE A 39 13.87 7.17 9.73
CA PHE A 39 12.41 7.25 9.85
C PHE A 39 11.83 7.45 8.46
N TRP A 40 10.76 6.72 8.14
CA TRP A 40 10.17 6.72 6.82
C TRP A 40 8.77 7.29 6.89
N ARG A 41 8.59 8.49 6.35
CA ARG A 41 7.29 9.12 6.19
C ARG A 41 6.78 9.01 4.77
N HIS A 42 5.52 9.35 4.56
CA HIS A 42 4.87 9.14 3.26
C HIS A 42 5.57 9.89 2.10
N GLY A 43 6.09 11.11 2.33
CA GLY A 43 6.82 11.88 1.33
C GLY A 43 8.20 11.32 1.00
N ASP A 44 8.81 10.57 1.92
CA ASP A 44 10.17 10.04 1.81
C ASP A 44 10.27 8.90 0.77
N PHE A 45 9.14 8.36 0.30
CA PHE A 45 9.09 7.39 -0.79
C PHE A 45 9.70 7.95 -2.08
N SER A 46 9.48 9.23 -2.36
CA SER A 46 10.06 9.92 -3.50
C SER A 46 11.60 9.95 -3.44
N GLN A 47 12.17 9.96 -2.24
CA GLN A 47 13.61 9.94 -2.02
C GLN A 47 14.19 8.53 -2.26
N VAL A 48 13.47 7.46 -1.90
CA VAL A 48 13.87 6.07 -2.23
C VAL A 48 13.95 5.86 -3.74
N LEU A 49 13.02 6.44 -4.51
CA LEU A 49 13.04 6.33 -5.98
C LEU A 49 14.27 7.01 -6.61
N MET A 50 14.92 7.95 -5.92
CA MET A 50 16.20 8.51 -6.40
C MET A 50 17.33 7.48 -6.36
N GLN A 51 17.24 6.52 -5.43
CA GLN A 51 18.26 5.50 -5.20
C GLN A 51 18.02 4.23 -6.03
N LEU A 52 16.83 4.10 -6.64
CA LEU A 52 16.47 2.94 -7.45
C LEU A 52 16.68 3.22 -8.93
N PRO A 53 17.43 2.38 -9.66
CA PRO A 53 17.48 2.47 -11.11
C PRO A 53 16.14 2.03 -11.70
N VAL A 54 15.69 2.74 -12.73
CA VAL A 54 14.52 2.39 -13.56
C VAL A 54 14.75 1.06 -14.27
N SER A 55 16.00 0.73 -14.60
CA SER A 55 16.41 -0.54 -15.17
C SER A 55 17.77 -0.94 -14.63
N PHE A 56 17.88 -2.20 -14.17
CA PHE A 56 19.15 -2.78 -13.74
C PHE A 56 20.17 -2.93 -14.87
N ILE A 57 19.73 -2.84 -16.14
CA ILE A 57 20.58 -2.94 -17.32
C ILE A 57 21.16 -1.57 -17.68
N THR A 58 20.32 -0.53 -17.70
CA THR A 58 20.74 0.81 -18.13
C THR A 58 21.24 1.68 -16.98
N MET A 59 20.95 1.29 -15.73
CA MET A 59 21.29 2.02 -14.50
C MET A 59 20.78 3.47 -14.48
N VAL A 60 19.81 3.81 -15.35
CA VAL A 60 19.20 5.15 -15.40
C VAL A 60 18.25 5.29 -14.22
N GLY A 61 18.45 6.34 -13.41
CA GLY A 61 17.55 6.67 -12.29
C GLY A 61 16.26 7.35 -12.73
N PHE A 62 15.27 7.42 -11.83
CA PHE A 62 14.02 8.13 -12.09
C PHE A 62 14.27 9.63 -12.18
N THR A 63 13.72 10.30 -13.19
CA THR A 63 13.70 11.78 -13.26
C THR A 63 12.80 12.36 -12.16
N GLU A 64 13.00 13.63 -11.78
CA GLU A 64 12.13 14.31 -10.80
C GLU A 64 10.66 14.25 -11.21
N MET A 65 10.39 14.48 -12.50
CA MET A 65 9.04 14.44 -13.04
C MET A 65 8.40 13.06 -12.86
N GLN A 66 9.13 12.00 -13.22
CA GLN A 66 8.67 10.63 -13.05
C GLN A 66 8.36 10.31 -11.59
N ARG A 67 9.24 10.68 -10.66
CA ARG A 67 9.00 10.45 -9.22
C ARG A 67 7.75 11.17 -8.74
N ARG A 68 7.52 12.41 -9.19
CA ARG A 68 6.31 13.17 -8.84
C ARG A 68 5.04 12.51 -9.40
N VAL A 69 5.10 11.91 -10.59
CA VAL A 69 3.99 11.12 -11.16
C VAL A 69 3.73 9.84 -10.36
N VAL A 70 4.76 9.10 -9.93
CA VAL A 70 4.59 7.95 -9.03
C VAL A 70 3.92 8.39 -7.72
N TYR A 71 4.42 9.47 -7.14
CA TYR A 71 3.89 10.03 -5.90
C TYR A 71 2.43 10.49 -6.08
N PHE A 72 2.07 11.08 -7.21
CA PHE A 72 0.69 11.44 -7.53
C PHE A 72 -0.23 10.22 -7.58
N GLY A 73 0.19 9.11 -8.21
CA GLY A 73 -0.60 7.87 -8.20
C GLY A 73 -0.82 7.31 -6.79
N ASN A 74 0.23 7.35 -5.96
CA ASN A 74 0.12 6.99 -4.55
C ASN A 74 -0.83 7.95 -3.79
N TRP A 75 -0.70 9.25 -4.00
CA TRP A 75 -1.53 10.28 -3.39
C TRP A 75 -3.00 10.08 -3.75
N LEU A 76 -3.32 9.83 -5.03
CA LEU A 76 -4.68 9.50 -5.45
C LEU A 76 -5.22 8.24 -4.77
N ARG A 77 -4.39 7.21 -4.58
CA ARG A 77 -4.79 6.00 -3.83
C ARG A 77 -5.23 6.38 -2.42
N GLU A 78 -4.48 7.22 -1.71
CA GLU A 78 -4.86 7.68 -0.37
C GLU A 78 -6.18 8.45 -0.40
N TYR A 79 -6.31 9.43 -1.28
CA TYR A 79 -7.52 10.25 -1.38
C TYR A 79 -8.74 9.49 -1.93
N SER A 80 -8.56 8.31 -2.53
CA SER A 80 -9.68 7.41 -2.89
C SER A 80 -10.51 7.01 -1.67
N GLN A 81 -9.95 7.05 -0.45
CA GLN A 81 -10.69 6.86 0.81
C GLN A 81 -11.83 7.86 0.98
N PHE A 82 -11.73 9.05 0.38
CA PHE A 82 -12.79 10.06 0.39
C PHE A 82 -14.00 9.66 -0.48
N LEU A 83 -13.83 8.69 -1.37
CA LEU A 83 -14.88 8.12 -2.20
C LEU A 83 -15.30 6.76 -1.64
N ASP A 84 -15.79 6.78 -0.40
CA ASP A 84 -16.40 5.65 0.31
C ASP A 84 -17.93 5.82 0.46
N VAL A 85 -18.64 4.76 0.84
CA VAL A 85 -20.09 4.74 1.11
C VAL A 85 -20.53 5.94 1.94
N THR A 86 -19.80 6.25 3.00
CA THR A 86 -20.15 7.33 3.92
C THR A 86 -20.21 8.68 3.18
N CYS A 87 -19.11 9.06 2.52
CA CYS A 87 -19.03 10.34 1.81
C CYS A 87 -19.98 10.40 0.60
N LEU A 88 -20.08 9.30 -0.15
CA LEU A 88 -20.94 9.22 -1.34
C LEU A 88 -22.44 9.26 -1.02
N THR A 89 -22.82 8.93 0.22
CA THR A 89 -24.21 9.11 0.70
C THR A 89 -24.53 10.58 1.00
N HIS A 90 -23.51 11.39 1.31
CA HIS A 90 -23.68 12.80 1.67
C HIS A 90 -23.44 13.78 0.53
N ALA A 91 -22.63 13.41 -0.47
CA ALA A 91 -22.32 14.27 -1.62
C ALA A 91 -22.07 13.45 -2.89
N PRO A 92 -22.41 13.99 -4.07
CA PRO A 92 -22.18 13.29 -5.33
C PRO A 92 -20.69 13.20 -5.66
N GLU A 93 -20.30 12.11 -6.34
CA GLU A 93 -18.91 11.78 -6.68
C GLU A 93 -18.15 12.93 -7.35
N ASN A 94 -18.78 13.66 -8.26
CA ASN A 94 -18.16 14.75 -8.99
C ASN A 94 -17.78 15.93 -8.07
N VAL A 95 -18.55 16.19 -7.01
CA VAL A 95 -18.25 17.23 -6.01
C VAL A 95 -17.10 16.78 -5.13
N LEU A 96 -17.14 15.54 -4.63
CA LEU A 96 -16.04 14.97 -3.82
C LEU A 96 -14.72 14.97 -4.60
N ARG A 97 -14.76 14.54 -5.87
CA ARG A 97 -13.59 14.60 -6.75
C ARG A 97 -13.14 16.03 -7.05
N GLY A 98 -14.07 17.00 -7.12
CA GLY A 98 -13.74 18.42 -7.22
C GLY A 98 -12.92 18.92 -6.02
N VAL A 99 -13.29 18.49 -4.80
CA VAL A 99 -12.50 18.79 -3.59
C VAL A 99 -11.10 18.19 -3.69
N VAL A 100 -10.99 16.91 -4.07
CA VAL A 100 -9.68 16.26 -4.26
C VAL A 100 -8.88 16.94 -5.37
N SER A 101 -9.52 17.43 -6.43
CA SER A 101 -8.86 18.18 -7.50
C SER A 101 -8.28 19.50 -7.00
N ALA A 102 -9.00 20.22 -6.13
CA ALA A 102 -8.50 21.44 -5.50
C ALA A 102 -7.33 21.18 -4.54
N LEU A 103 -7.36 20.07 -3.80
CA LEU A 103 -6.23 19.63 -2.97
C LEU A 103 -5.02 19.23 -3.82
N GLY A 104 -5.25 18.52 -4.91
CA GLY A 104 -4.22 18.14 -5.88
C GLY A 104 -3.56 19.36 -6.50
N PHE A 105 -4.34 20.40 -6.83
CA PHE A 105 -3.79 21.66 -7.34
C PHE A 105 -2.84 22.34 -6.35
N ARG A 106 -3.17 22.31 -5.05
CA ARG A 106 -2.31 22.88 -4.00
C ARG A 106 -1.00 22.11 -3.85
N GLU A 107 -1.02 20.78 -4.03
CA GLU A 107 0.15 19.91 -3.85
C GLU A 107 1.05 19.85 -5.10
N PHE A 108 0.45 19.74 -6.29
CA PHE A 108 1.16 19.46 -7.54
C PHE A 108 1.20 20.64 -8.52
N GLY A 109 0.46 21.73 -8.24
CA GLY A 109 0.32 22.89 -9.12
C GLY A 109 -0.77 22.69 -10.18
N LEU A 110 -0.67 23.43 -11.30
CA LEU A 110 -1.62 23.32 -12.42
C LEU A 110 -1.76 21.85 -12.87
N ALA A 111 -3.00 21.35 -12.86
CA ALA A 111 -3.35 19.99 -13.28
C ALA A 111 -3.27 19.84 -14.81
N THR A 112 -2.07 19.96 -15.38
CA THR A 112 -1.81 19.62 -16.78
C THR A 112 -1.58 18.12 -16.86
N GLY A 113 -2.33 17.43 -17.73
CA GLY A 113 -2.09 16.06 -18.19
C GLY A 113 -1.83 15.01 -17.11
N GLU A 114 -0.59 14.93 -16.65
CA GLU A 114 -0.05 13.98 -15.67
C GLU A 114 -0.70 14.09 -14.29
N PHE A 115 -1.07 15.30 -13.86
CA PHE A 115 -1.64 15.57 -12.53
C PHE A 115 -3.16 15.75 -12.53
N ASP A 116 -3.83 15.37 -13.62
CA ASP A 116 -5.29 15.47 -13.71
C ASP A 116 -5.98 14.41 -12.85
N VAL A 117 -6.91 14.87 -11.99
CA VAL A 117 -7.71 14.06 -11.06
C VAL A 117 -9.00 13.64 -11.75
N THR A 118 -8.88 12.59 -12.58
CA THR A 118 -10.03 12.02 -13.29
C THR A 118 -10.76 10.98 -12.44
N ARG A 119 -12.04 10.72 -12.77
CA ARG A 119 -12.84 9.66 -12.13
C ARG A 119 -12.17 8.29 -12.19
N LYS A 120 -11.47 7.99 -13.28
CA LYS A 120 -10.76 6.72 -13.49
C LYS A 120 -9.47 6.64 -12.66
N ARG A 121 -8.71 7.74 -12.57
CA ARG A 121 -7.43 7.76 -11.81
C ARG A 121 -7.64 7.79 -10.30
N LEU A 122 -8.62 8.57 -9.81
CA LEU A 122 -8.94 8.64 -8.39
C LEU A 122 -9.62 7.35 -7.88
N GLY A 123 -10.48 6.74 -8.69
CA GLY A 123 -11.15 5.50 -8.31
C GLY A 123 -12.18 5.70 -7.20
N VAL A 124 -12.38 4.67 -6.38
CA VAL A 124 -13.16 4.69 -5.13
C VAL A 124 -12.39 3.92 -4.07
N TYR A 125 -12.81 4.03 -2.81
CA TYR A 125 -12.20 3.29 -1.73
C TYR A 125 -12.23 1.77 -1.98
N GLN A 126 -11.07 1.13 -1.84
CA GLN A 126 -10.91 -0.31 -2.00
C GLN A 126 -10.00 -0.88 -0.91
N HIS A 127 -10.56 -1.73 -0.07
CA HIS A 127 -9.87 -2.43 1.02
C HIS A 127 -8.57 -3.12 0.58
N VAL A 128 -8.56 -3.73 -0.61
CA VAL A 128 -7.36 -4.42 -1.13
C VAL A 128 -6.19 -3.48 -1.41
N GLN A 129 -6.47 -2.22 -1.78
CA GLN A 129 -5.46 -1.20 -2.05
C GLN A 129 -4.86 -0.65 -0.75
N HIS A 130 -5.66 -0.60 0.31
CA HIS A 130 -5.31 -0.07 1.63
C HIS A 130 -4.91 -1.16 2.64
N ILE A 131 -5.09 -2.44 2.29
CA ILE A 131 -4.88 -3.60 3.17
C ILE A 131 -5.72 -3.48 4.47
N ASP A 132 -6.92 -2.92 4.34
CA ASP A 132 -7.84 -2.72 5.45
C ASP A 132 -8.65 -3.98 5.73
N ASN A 133 -9.04 -4.17 7.00
CA ASN A 133 -9.93 -5.25 7.42
C ASN A 133 -11.35 -4.98 6.86
N PRO A 134 -11.88 -5.81 5.95
CA PRO A 134 -13.20 -5.57 5.38
C PRO A 134 -14.34 -5.82 6.36
N LYS A 135 -14.10 -6.50 7.50
CA LYS A 135 -15.13 -6.89 8.47
C LYS A 135 -15.99 -5.69 8.89
N GLY A 136 -17.31 -5.84 8.73
CA GLY A 136 -18.28 -4.81 9.10
C GLY A 136 -18.54 -3.75 8.01
N TYR A 137 -17.88 -3.86 6.85
CA TYR A 137 -18.22 -3.05 5.69
C TYR A 137 -19.59 -3.43 5.12
N SER A 138 -20.30 -2.44 4.54
CA SER A 138 -21.67 -2.63 4.04
C SER A 138 -21.70 -3.59 2.84
N ASP A 139 -22.50 -4.66 2.93
CA ASP A 139 -22.76 -5.58 1.82
C ASP A 139 -23.49 -4.89 0.64
N GLN A 140 -24.14 -3.75 0.91
CA GLN A 140 -24.87 -2.95 -0.08
C GLN A 140 -24.04 -1.77 -0.61
N ALA A 141 -22.74 -1.68 -0.32
CA ALA A 141 -21.90 -0.57 -0.78
C ALA A 141 -21.97 -0.33 -2.31
N ARG A 142 -22.16 -1.40 -3.09
CA ARG A 142 -22.35 -1.34 -4.55
C ARG A 142 -23.63 -0.61 -4.99
N ALA A 143 -24.62 -0.46 -4.12
CA ALA A 143 -25.81 0.34 -4.38
C ALA A 143 -25.48 1.84 -4.40
N THR A 144 -24.48 2.28 -3.62
CA THR A 144 -24.01 3.67 -3.59
C THR A 144 -23.12 3.99 -4.79
N ASP A 145 -22.12 3.14 -5.07
CA ASP A 145 -21.31 3.19 -6.30
C ASP A 145 -20.88 1.76 -6.67
N ASN A 146 -21.13 1.35 -7.91
CA ASN A 146 -20.91 -0.02 -8.37
C ASN A 146 -19.43 -0.47 -8.31
N ARG A 147 -18.48 0.47 -8.21
CA ARG A 147 -17.04 0.18 -8.09
C ARG A 147 -16.62 -0.15 -6.65
N LEU A 148 -17.48 0.14 -5.67
CA LEU A 148 -17.23 -0.19 -4.27
C LEU A 148 -17.27 -1.72 -4.06
N ARG A 149 -16.73 -2.12 -2.92
CA ARG A 149 -16.61 -3.53 -2.55
C ARG A 149 -17.98 -4.21 -2.50
N GLY A 150 -18.02 -5.48 -2.92
CA GLY A 150 -19.20 -6.34 -2.75
C GLY A 150 -19.29 -6.95 -1.34
N PRO A 151 -20.24 -7.87 -1.14
CA PRO A 151 -20.38 -8.58 0.13
C PRO A 151 -19.13 -9.40 0.45
N ILE A 152 -18.85 -9.53 1.75
CA ILE A 152 -17.64 -10.20 2.23
C ILE A 152 -17.88 -11.71 2.31
N ASN A 153 -16.95 -12.51 1.80
CA ASN A 153 -16.95 -13.94 2.06
C ASN A 153 -16.34 -14.18 3.46
N PRO A 154 -17.00 -14.92 4.38
CA PRO A 154 -16.46 -15.16 5.72
C PRO A 154 -15.04 -15.73 5.73
N ARG A 155 -14.68 -16.55 4.72
CA ARG A 155 -13.35 -17.14 4.57
C ARG A 155 -12.23 -16.12 4.38
N GLU A 156 -12.56 -14.89 4.00
CA GLU A 156 -11.60 -13.79 3.89
C GLU A 156 -10.98 -13.42 5.24
N LEU A 157 -11.74 -13.62 6.31
CA LEU A 157 -11.36 -13.26 7.68
C LEU A 157 -10.56 -14.38 8.36
N ASP A 158 -10.42 -15.55 7.73
CA ASP A 158 -9.64 -16.67 8.23
C ASP A 158 -8.15 -16.33 8.22
N ILE A 159 -7.41 -16.94 9.14
CA ILE A 159 -5.95 -16.90 9.13
C ILE A 159 -5.46 -17.93 8.13
N ASP A 160 -4.63 -17.51 7.18
CA ASP A 160 -3.96 -18.38 6.23
C ASP A 160 -2.87 -19.20 6.96
N PRO A 161 -2.96 -20.54 7.00
CA PRO A 161 -1.99 -21.37 7.71
C PRO A 161 -0.58 -21.33 7.09
N GLU A 162 -0.43 -20.97 5.82
CA GLU A 162 0.88 -20.92 5.17
C GLU A 162 1.65 -19.65 5.54
N THR A 163 0.96 -18.52 5.62
CA THR A 163 1.58 -17.20 5.80
C THR A 163 1.36 -16.60 7.18
N GLY A 164 0.39 -17.10 7.95
CA GLY A 164 -0.04 -16.52 9.23
C GLY A 164 -0.80 -15.19 9.09
N MET A 165 -1.04 -14.71 7.88
CA MET A 165 -1.78 -13.47 7.60
C MET A 165 -3.27 -13.75 7.43
N LYS A 166 -4.09 -12.70 7.42
CA LYS A 166 -5.51 -12.82 7.04
C LYS A 166 -5.65 -13.20 5.57
N SER A 167 -6.65 -14.02 5.25
CA SER A 167 -6.88 -14.53 3.89
C SER A 167 -7.16 -13.42 2.88
N TYR A 168 -7.83 -12.32 3.27
CA TYR A 168 -8.01 -11.14 2.40
C TYR A 168 -6.70 -10.43 2.03
N ILE A 169 -5.60 -10.69 2.75
CA ILE A 169 -4.28 -10.14 2.47
C ILE A 169 -3.51 -11.08 1.56
N ALA A 170 -3.40 -12.35 1.96
CA ALA A 170 -2.38 -13.26 1.45
C ALA A 170 -2.87 -14.28 0.41
N LYS A 171 -4.13 -14.73 0.53
CA LYS A 171 -4.60 -15.96 -0.11
C LYS A 171 -5.17 -15.69 -1.49
N ARG A 172 -4.47 -16.19 -2.50
CA ARG A 172 -4.77 -15.86 -3.90
C ARG A 172 -5.78 -16.79 -4.56
N GLY A 173 -6.45 -16.29 -5.59
CA GLY A 173 -7.27 -17.08 -6.52
C GLY A 173 -8.49 -17.72 -5.87
N GLN A 174 -9.00 -17.14 -4.79
CA GLN A 174 -10.10 -17.72 -4.00
C GLN A 174 -11.50 -17.29 -4.50
N GLY A 175 -11.58 -16.44 -5.52
CA GLY A 175 -12.84 -15.89 -6.05
C GLY A 175 -13.36 -14.67 -5.29
N TRP A 176 -12.58 -14.10 -4.38
CA TRP A 176 -12.81 -12.82 -3.73
C TRP A 176 -11.57 -11.93 -3.85
N ASP A 177 -11.75 -10.63 -3.68
CA ASP A 177 -10.66 -9.65 -3.82
C ASP A 177 -9.65 -9.79 -2.68
N THR A 178 -8.36 -9.94 -3.02
CA THR A 178 -7.26 -9.95 -2.03
C THR A 178 -6.18 -8.94 -2.37
N SER A 179 -5.47 -8.43 -1.35
CA SER A 179 -4.33 -7.53 -1.57
C SER A 179 -3.24 -8.20 -2.41
N ALA A 180 -2.97 -9.49 -2.20
CA ALA A 180 -1.99 -10.24 -2.97
C ALA A 180 -2.36 -10.35 -4.46
N ASP A 181 -3.63 -10.60 -4.79
CA ASP A 181 -4.10 -10.63 -6.18
C ASP A 181 -4.11 -9.23 -6.80
N TYR A 182 -4.52 -8.21 -6.03
CA TYR A 182 -4.50 -6.82 -6.48
C TYR A 182 -3.08 -6.36 -6.87
N ILE A 183 -2.09 -6.62 -6.00
CA ILE A 183 -0.69 -6.29 -6.27
C ILE A 183 -0.20 -6.97 -7.55
N ARG A 184 -0.55 -8.25 -7.76
CA ARG A 184 -0.18 -8.97 -8.98
C ARG A 184 -0.84 -8.41 -10.23
N LEU A 185 -2.11 -8.05 -10.16
CA LEU A 185 -2.82 -7.44 -11.28
C LEU A 185 -2.17 -6.11 -11.65
N VAL A 186 -1.80 -5.30 -10.66
CA VAL A 186 -1.10 -4.03 -10.88
C VAL A 186 0.29 -4.26 -11.47
N TYR A 187 1.09 -5.17 -10.91
CA TYR A 187 2.42 -5.50 -11.46
C TYR A 187 2.34 -6.11 -12.86
N GLY A 188 1.35 -6.97 -13.14
CA GLY A 188 1.11 -7.51 -14.48
C GLY A 188 0.75 -6.41 -15.47
N ALA A 189 -0.16 -5.51 -15.08
CA ALA A 189 -0.55 -4.37 -15.91
C ALA A 189 0.56 -3.31 -16.07
N ILE A 190 1.61 -3.34 -15.23
CA ILE A 190 2.85 -2.58 -15.38
C ILE A 190 3.79 -3.30 -16.36
N ALA A 191 3.92 -4.62 -16.24
CA ALA A 191 4.79 -5.43 -17.09
C ALA A 191 4.31 -5.47 -18.54
N GLU A 192 3.01 -5.35 -18.78
CA GLU A 192 2.39 -5.29 -20.12
C GLU A 192 2.45 -3.91 -20.78
N GLN A 193 2.87 -2.86 -20.06
CA GLN A 193 2.96 -1.52 -20.65
C GLN A 193 4.24 -1.35 -21.47
N GLU A 194 4.07 -0.95 -22.73
CA GLU A 194 5.18 -0.71 -23.67
C GLU A 194 6.03 0.51 -23.29
N THR A 195 5.52 1.42 -22.43
CA THR A 195 6.26 2.62 -22.02
C THR A 195 6.49 2.67 -20.51
N VAL A 196 7.72 3.03 -20.16
CA VAL A 196 8.19 3.21 -18.78
C VAL A 196 7.35 4.26 -18.03
N LEU A 197 6.84 5.31 -18.69
CA LEU A 197 6.05 6.37 -18.05
C LEU A 197 4.68 5.88 -17.55
N ASP A 198 4.04 5.01 -18.33
CA ASP A 198 2.76 4.41 -18.00
C ASP A 198 2.87 3.41 -16.84
N ALA A 199 3.99 2.66 -16.82
CA ALA A 199 4.39 1.79 -15.71
C ALA A 199 4.65 2.59 -14.43
N ILE A 200 5.35 3.72 -14.54
CA ILE A 200 5.68 4.64 -13.44
C ILE A 200 4.42 5.22 -12.79
N ALA A 201 3.42 5.63 -13.55
CA ALA A 201 2.15 6.13 -12.98
C ALA A 201 1.41 5.07 -12.15
N LYS A 202 1.56 3.78 -12.47
CA LYS A 202 0.97 2.65 -11.73
C LYS A 202 1.85 2.13 -10.58
N LEU A 203 3.16 2.42 -10.61
CA LEU A 203 4.13 2.04 -9.56
C LEU A 203 3.92 2.76 -8.22
N GLY A 204 2.94 3.67 -8.10
CA GLY A 204 2.52 4.27 -6.83
C GLY A 204 2.05 3.26 -5.78
N LEU A 205 1.99 1.97 -6.11
CA LEU A 205 1.73 0.85 -5.22
C LEU A 205 3.02 0.06 -4.97
N PHE A 206 3.84 0.49 -4.02
CA PHE A 206 4.88 -0.36 -3.45
C PHE A 206 4.47 -0.80 -2.04
N PRO A 207 3.98 -2.04 -1.86
CA PRO A 207 4.05 -2.71 -0.57
C PRO A 207 5.45 -3.30 -0.47
N ARG A 208 6.37 -2.60 0.19
CA ARG A 208 7.73 -3.12 0.43
C ARG A 208 7.79 -4.27 1.47
N CYS A 209 6.71 -5.04 1.62
CA CYS A 209 6.65 -6.11 2.61
C CYS A 209 6.35 -7.52 2.07
N PHE A 210 5.89 -7.75 0.81
CA PHE A 210 5.35 -9.09 0.48
C PHE A 210 5.59 -9.71 -0.91
N VAL A 211 6.56 -9.26 -1.71
CA VAL A 211 6.84 -9.93 -3.00
C VAL A 211 8.06 -10.85 -2.90
N ARG A 212 7.81 -12.13 -2.64
CA ARG A 212 8.73 -13.22 -3.02
C ARG A 212 8.49 -13.52 -4.50
N ALA A 213 9.40 -13.09 -5.37
CA ALA A 213 9.36 -13.41 -6.79
C ALA A 213 9.73 -14.90 -7.02
N PRO A 214 9.07 -15.61 -7.96
CA PRO A 214 9.47 -16.96 -8.34
C PRO A 214 10.53 -16.91 -9.44
N GLY A 215 11.67 -17.55 -9.18
CA GLY A 215 12.58 -18.03 -10.24
C GLY A 215 13.61 -17.02 -10.79
N SER A 216 14.64 -16.73 -10.01
CA SER A 216 15.99 -16.47 -10.56
C SER A 216 17.04 -16.61 -9.45
N LEU A 217 17.81 -17.71 -9.56
CA LEU A 217 19.13 -18.02 -8.99
C LEU A 217 19.62 -17.29 -7.72
N CYS A 218 19.41 -17.98 -6.60
CA CYS A 218 20.37 -18.29 -5.54
C CYS A 218 21.51 -17.28 -5.26
N PHE A 219 21.33 -16.43 -4.26
CA PHE A 219 22.33 -16.29 -3.20
C PHE A 219 21.67 -16.71 -1.88
N SER A 220 22.14 -17.85 -1.36
CA SER A 220 21.68 -18.42 -0.11
C SER A 220 22.19 -17.56 1.05
N LEU A 221 21.28 -16.95 1.81
CA LEU A 221 21.51 -16.75 3.24
C LEU A 221 20.37 -17.41 3.99
N HIS A 222 20.73 -18.49 4.68
CA HIS A 222 19.87 -19.38 5.42
C HIS A 222 19.27 -18.71 6.68
N LEU A 223 18.02 -19.11 6.94
CA LEU A 223 17.37 -19.28 8.26
C LEU A 223 16.97 -18.01 9.05
N LEU A 224 15.65 -17.74 9.09
CA LEU A 224 14.80 -17.71 10.30
C LEU A 224 13.35 -17.31 9.91
N PRO A 225 12.31 -17.81 10.62
CA PRO A 225 10.91 -17.71 10.23
C PRO A 225 10.39 -16.28 10.42
N ALA A 226 9.72 -15.73 9.41
CA ALA A 226 9.11 -14.42 9.49
C ALA A 226 7.75 -14.51 10.21
N THR A 227 7.77 -14.64 11.53
CA THR A 227 6.69 -14.15 12.39
C THR A 227 6.76 -12.63 12.44
N SER A 228 6.15 -11.97 11.46
CA SER A 228 5.90 -10.54 11.50
C SER A 228 4.39 -10.37 11.48
N TYR A 229 3.79 -10.42 12.67
CA TYR A 229 2.39 -10.11 12.88
C TYR A 229 2.12 -8.68 12.42
N ILE A 230 1.48 -8.52 11.26
CA ILE A 230 0.67 -7.33 11.03
C ILE A 230 -0.54 -7.49 11.95
N SER A 231 -0.55 -6.74 13.05
CA SER A 231 -1.72 -6.62 13.91
C SER A 231 -2.83 -5.90 13.14
N ALA A 232 -3.55 -6.63 12.31
CA ALA A 232 -4.81 -6.19 11.77
C ALA A 232 -5.80 -6.12 12.94
N LYS A 233 -6.32 -4.93 13.23
CA LYS A 233 -7.35 -4.72 14.26
C LYS A 233 -8.46 -5.78 14.10
N THR A 234 -8.66 -6.55 15.16
CA THR A 234 -9.69 -7.61 15.32
C THR A 234 -11.11 -7.06 15.28
#